data_AF-A0A7T7GVF4-F1
#
_entry.id   AF-A0A7T7GVF4-F1
#
_cell.length_a   1.000
_cell.length_b   1.000
_cell.length_c   1.000
_cell.angle_alpha   90.00
_cell.angle_beta   90.00
_cell.angle_gamma   90.00
#
_symmetry.space_group_name_H-M   'P 1'
#
loop_
_entity.id
_entity.type
_entity.pdbx_description
1 polymer ?
#
loop_
_entity_poly.entity_id
_entity_poly.type
_entity_poly.pdbx_seq_one_letter_code
_entity_poly.pdbx_strand_id
1 'polypeptide(L)'
;HNCGKILVDESNPAFADAIRRRDPKKRFDLVWRLCKPKMICETTMALDDDAPQDKTKEPKHDHGGCGNIQPEVRREGLRLTGTWKAQKGDEENEGQQPEKKPITPQMALNIFRHISTEDIKRMGLSNDYARPEWMIITVLPVPPPPVRPSISVDG
;
A
#
# COMPACT_ATOMS: atom_id res chain seq x y z
N HIS A 1 10.20 -0.31 -7.16
CA HIS A 1 8.99 -1.11 -7.45
C HIS A 1 8.47 -1.68 -6.14
N ASN A 2 7.24 -1.35 -5.77
CA ASN A 2 6.69 -1.59 -4.43
C ASN A 2 6.40 -3.08 -4.21
N CYS A 3 6.88 -3.63 -3.10
CA CYS A 3 6.84 -5.07 -2.78
C CYS A 3 5.47 -5.61 -2.34
N GLY A 4 4.47 -4.76 -2.12
CA GLY A 4 3.12 -5.17 -1.72
C GLY A 4 2.97 -5.60 -0.24
N LYS A 5 4.03 -5.56 0.57
CA LYS A 5 3.98 -5.88 2.00
C LYS A 5 3.32 -4.78 2.82
N ILE A 6 2.66 -5.17 3.92
CA ILE A 6 2.20 -4.26 4.96
C ILE A 6 3.42 -3.63 5.64
N LEU A 7 3.36 -2.33 5.94
CA LEU A 7 4.49 -1.53 6.47
C LEU A 7 4.75 -1.73 7.97
N VAL A 8 3.90 -2.47 8.66
CA VAL A 8 3.97 -2.77 10.08
C VAL A 8 3.60 -4.23 10.26
N ASP A 9 4.20 -4.89 11.23
CA ASP A 9 3.98 -6.29 11.55
C ASP A 9 3.77 -6.53 13.05
N GLU A 10 3.73 -7.80 13.46
CA GLU A 10 3.44 -8.24 14.82
C GLU A 10 4.47 -7.83 15.87
N SER A 11 5.65 -7.30 15.48
CA SER A 11 6.59 -6.69 16.44
C SER A 11 6.02 -5.47 17.14
N ASN A 12 5.06 -4.79 16.49
CA ASN A 12 4.30 -3.70 17.08
C ASN A 12 3.08 -4.28 17.84
N PRO A 13 2.99 -4.13 19.18
CA PRO A 13 1.86 -4.66 19.95
C PRO A 13 0.50 -4.15 19.47
N ALA A 14 0.42 -2.89 19.02
CA ALA A 14 -0.81 -2.31 18.51
C ALA A 14 -1.24 -2.97 17.18
N PHE A 15 -0.29 -3.42 16.36
CA PHE A 15 -0.58 -4.17 15.14
C PHE A 15 -1.05 -5.58 15.46
N ALA A 16 -0.38 -6.27 16.39
CA ALA A 16 -0.79 -7.60 16.86
C ALA A 16 -2.22 -7.59 17.42
N ASP A 17 -2.60 -6.54 18.14
CA ASP A 17 -3.98 -6.36 18.62
C ASP A 17 -4.97 -5.96 17.52
N ALA A 18 -4.53 -5.21 16.51
CA ALA A 18 -5.35 -4.84 15.37
C ALA A 18 -5.75 -6.07 14.53
N ILE A 19 -4.81 -6.96 14.21
CA ILE A 19 -5.09 -8.13 13.36
C ILE A 19 -5.99 -9.17 14.04
N ARG A 20 -6.03 -9.20 15.37
CA ARG A 20 -6.92 -10.04 16.20
C ARG A 20 -8.38 -9.57 16.20
N ARG A 21 -8.67 -8.36 15.72
CA ARG A 21 -10.05 -7.84 15.69
C ARG A 21 -10.93 -8.68 14.77
N ARG A 22 -12.05 -9.18 15.32
CA ARG A 22 -13.04 -9.99 14.57
C ARG A 22 -13.77 -9.19 13.50
N ASP A 23 -14.06 -7.92 13.76
CA ASP A 23 -14.70 -7.02 12.80
C ASP A 23 -13.67 -6.60 11.72
N PRO A 24 -13.87 -7.01 10.45
CA PRO A 24 -12.88 -6.77 9.40
C PRO A 24 -12.72 -5.29 9.04
N LYS A 25 -13.79 -4.49 9.16
CA LYS A 25 -13.77 -3.05 8.86
C LYS A 25 -12.96 -2.29 9.90
N LYS A 26 -13.16 -2.62 11.19
CA LYS A 26 -12.36 -2.04 12.29
C LYS A 26 -10.91 -2.49 12.20
N ARG A 27 -10.66 -3.75 11.84
CA ARG A 27 -9.31 -4.27 11.61
C ARG A 27 -8.58 -3.48 10.54
N PHE A 28 -9.22 -3.25 9.39
CA PHE A 28 -8.65 -2.45 8.30
C PHE A 28 -8.31 -1.03 8.73
N ASP A 29 -9.24 -0.33 9.40
CA ASP A 29 -9.00 1.05 9.86
C ASP A 29 -7.81 1.14 10.83
N LEU A 30 -7.68 0.19 11.77
CA LEU A 30 -6.55 0.14 12.70
C LEU A 30 -5.22 -0.12 11.99
N VAL A 31 -5.17 -1.15 11.12
CA VAL A 31 -3.98 -1.47 10.33
C VAL A 31 -3.56 -0.29 9.46
N TRP A 32 -4.52 0.37 8.80
CA TRP A 32 -4.27 1.55 7.98
C TRP A 32 -3.70 2.71 8.80
N ARG A 33 -4.25 3.00 9.98
CA ARG A 33 -3.75 4.07 10.86
C ARG A 33 -2.31 3.83 11.33
N LEU A 34 -1.94 2.58 11.56
CA LEU A 34 -0.57 2.19 11.94
C LEU A 34 0.40 2.31 10.77
N CYS A 35 -0.03 1.95 9.56
CA CYS A 35 0.82 2.00 8.36
C CYS A 35 0.95 3.42 7.77
N LYS A 36 -0.09 4.25 7.84
CA LYS A 36 -0.13 5.60 7.26
C LYS A 36 1.07 6.50 7.61
N PRO A 37 1.55 6.57 8.87
CA PRO A 37 2.71 7.41 9.20
C PRO A 37 4.05 6.82 8.76
N LYS A 38 4.11 5.55 8.33
CA LYS A 38 5.36 4.91 7.89
C LYS A 38 5.67 5.33 6.46
N MET A 39 6.74 6.11 6.30
CA MET A 39 7.17 6.66 5.00
C MET A 39 8.32 5.88 4.35
N ILE A 40 8.80 4.81 5.00
CA ILE A 40 9.86 3.94 4.48
C ILE A 40 9.41 2.49 4.67
N CYS A 41 9.61 1.68 3.63
CA CYS A 41 9.39 0.23 3.68
C CYS A 41 10.66 -0.43 4.24
N GLU A 42 10.69 -0.70 5.54
CA GLU A 42 11.90 -1.10 6.27
C GLU A 42 12.47 -2.43 5.75
N THR A 43 13.79 -2.50 5.57
CA THR A 43 14.53 -3.70 5.14
C THR A 43 15.87 -3.77 5.85
N THR A 44 16.26 -4.97 6.28
CA THR A 44 17.51 -5.31 6.96
C THR A 44 18.66 -5.49 5.98
N MET A 45 18.36 -5.81 4.72
CA MET A 45 19.38 -6.07 3.68
C MET A 45 20.23 -4.85 3.33
N ALA A 46 19.78 -3.62 3.61
CA ALA A 46 20.50 -2.39 3.24
C ALA A 46 21.51 -1.91 4.30
N LEU A 47 21.57 -2.55 5.47
CA LEU A 47 22.38 -2.07 6.61
C LEU A 47 23.67 -2.87 6.86
N ASP A 48 23.88 -3.98 6.16
CA ASP A 48 25.01 -4.90 6.44
C ASP A 48 26.29 -4.58 5.66
N ASP A 49 26.29 -3.62 4.72
CA ASP A 49 27.47 -3.35 3.88
C ASP A 49 28.44 -2.28 4.42
N ASP A 50 28.09 -1.50 5.45
CA ASP A 50 28.92 -0.33 5.85
C ASP A 50 28.96 0.03 7.36
N ALA A 51 28.54 -0.86 8.26
CA ALA A 51 28.58 -0.59 9.71
C ALA A 51 29.52 -1.56 10.47
N PRO A 52 30.48 -1.06 11.28
CA PRO A 52 31.20 -1.93 12.20
C PRO A 52 30.19 -2.56 13.17
N GLN A 53 30.21 -3.89 13.25
CA GLN A 53 29.33 -4.67 14.12
C GLN A 53 29.57 -4.32 15.59
N ASP A 54 28.85 -3.34 16.10
CA ASP A 54 28.74 -3.09 17.53
C ASP A 54 27.78 -4.14 18.11
N LYS A 55 28.35 -5.19 18.71
CA LYS A 55 27.69 -6.42 19.18
C LYS A 55 26.72 -6.22 20.36
N THR A 56 26.30 -4.99 20.61
CA THR A 56 25.58 -4.59 21.83
C THR A 56 24.17 -4.04 21.57
N LYS A 57 23.72 -3.96 20.32
CA LYS A 57 22.33 -3.57 19.98
C LYS A 57 21.53 -4.80 19.59
N GLU A 58 20.35 -4.95 20.20
CA GLU A 58 19.35 -5.95 19.82
C GLU A 58 19.16 -5.95 18.29
N PRO A 59 18.95 -7.12 17.66
CA PRO A 59 18.73 -7.20 16.23
C PRO A 59 17.58 -6.26 15.85
N LYS A 60 17.83 -5.31 14.95
CA LYS A 60 16.81 -4.41 14.44
C LYS A 60 15.79 -5.25 13.69
N HIS A 61 14.63 -5.45 14.30
CA HIS A 61 13.49 -6.10 13.65
C HIS A 61 12.98 -5.22 12.52
N ASP A 62 12.77 -5.80 11.35
CA ASP A 62 12.12 -5.18 10.21
C ASP A 62 10.95 -6.05 9.71
N HIS A 63 10.07 -5.45 8.92
CA HIS A 63 8.94 -6.18 8.35
C HIS A 63 9.29 -6.92 7.04
N GLY A 64 10.59 -7.06 6.74
CA GLY A 64 11.15 -7.66 5.52
C GLY A 64 10.74 -6.95 4.23
N GLY A 65 10.66 -5.64 4.24
CA GLY A 65 10.30 -4.78 3.12
C GLY A 65 11.38 -4.62 2.06
N CYS A 66 11.27 -3.56 1.25
CA CYS A 66 12.09 -3.34 0.05
C CYS A 66 12.93 -2.06 0.06
N GLY A 67 12.99 -1.33 1.18
CA GLY A 67 13.75 -0.08 1.33
C GLY A 67 13.11 1.16 0.68
N ASN A 68 12.12 0.99 -0.21
CA ASN A 68 11.53 2.10 -0.95
C ASN A 68 10.78 3.10 -0.05
N ILE A 69 10.95 4.40 -0.35
CA ILE A 69 10.20 5.50 0.25
C ILE A 69 8.74 5.46 -0.22
N GLN A 70 7.81 5.60 0.71
CA GLN A 70 6.37 5.68 0.44
C GLN A 70 5.96 7.11 0.08
N PRO A 71 5.08 7.31 -0.92
CA PRO A 71 4.56 8.63 -1.23
C PRO A 71 3.48 9.08 -0.25
N GLU A 72 3.34 10.40 -0.09
CA GLU A 72 2.08 10.98 0.37
C GLU A 72 1.06 10.94 -0.78
N VAL A 73 0.02 10.13 -0.63
CA VAL A 73 -1.03 9.98 -1.65
C VAL A 73 -2.12 11.03 -1.44
N ARG A 74 -2.40 11.83 -2.47
CA ARG A 74 -3.51 12.80 -2.50
C ARG A 74 -4.44 12.52 -3.67
N ARG A 75 -5.74 12.78 -3.46
CA ARG A 75 -6.76 12.72 -4.51
C ARG A 75 -7.08 14.12 -5.01
N GLU A 76 -6.97 14.31 -6.32
CA GLU A 76 -7.31 15.54 -7.03
C GLU A 76 -8.31 15.20 -8.14
N GLY A 77 -9.60 15.53 -7.93
CA GLY A 77 -10.68 15.07 -8.79
C GLY A 77 -10.73 13.54 -8.87
N LEU A 78 -10.56 13.00 -10.09
CA LEU A 78 -10.53 11.56 -10.38
C LEU A 78 -9.10 10.98 -10.45
N ARG A 79 -8.07 11.76 -10.13
CA ARG A 79 -6.66 11.34 -10.18
C ARG A 79 -6.09 11.18 -8.79
N LEU A 80 -5.19 10.21 -8.63
CA LEU A 80 -4.34 10.05 -7.46
C LEU A 80 -2.93 10.52 -7.81
N THR A 81 -2.32 11.31 -6.94
CA THR A 81 -0.95 11.81 -7.07
C THR A 81 -0.16 11.41 -5.84
N GLY A 82 0.98 10.75 -6.04
CA GLY A 82 1.96 10.49 -4.98
C GLY A 82 2.99 11.61 -4.93
N THR A 83 3.35 12.04 -3.72
CA THR A 83 4.45 12.99 -3.49
C THR A 83 5.54 12.33 -2.67
N TRP A 84 6.76 12.24 -3.21
CA TRP A 84 7.95 11.74 -2.53
C TRP A 84 8.78 12.91 -2.03
N LYS A 85 9.09 12.91 -0.73
CA LYS A 85 9.93 13.92 -0.10
C LYS A 85 11.36 13.38 0.01
N ALA A 86 12.34 14.26 -0.18
CA ALA A 86 13.73 13.95 0.13
C ALA A 86 13.87 13.57 1.61
N GLN A 87 14.73 12.58 1.90
CA GLN A 87 14.97 12.13 3.26
C GLN A 87 15.85 13.15 4.00
N LYS A 88 15.54 13.42 5.26
CA LYS A 88 16.36 14.30 6.10
C LYS A 88 17.74 13.66 6.32
N GLY A 89 18.82 14.41 6.10
CA GLY A 89 20.20 13.95 6.29
C GLY A 89 20.90 13.46 5.01
N ASP A 90 20.26 13.58 3.86
CA ASP A 90 20.91 13.38 2.56
C ASP A 90 21.32 14.76 2.01
N GLU A 91 22.49 15.27 2.41
CA GLU A 91 22.98 16.64 2.14
C GLU A 91 23.00 16.97 0.63
N GLU A 92 23.11 15.96 -0.24
CA GLU A 92 23.09 16.11 -1.70
C GLU A 92 21.67 16.34 -2.25
N ASN A 93 20.65 15.89 -1.52
CA ASN A 93 19.23 16.05 -1.86
C ASN A 93 18.49 17.07 -0.97
N GLU A 94 19.15 17.66 0.02
CA GLU A 94 18.60 18.75 0.83
C GLU A 94 18.32 19.99 -0.05
N GLY A 95 17.04 20.22 -0.35
CA GLY A 95 16.58 21.35 -1.16
C GLY A 95 15.92 20.96 -2.48
N GLN A 96 15.96 19.68 -2.88
CA GLN A 96 15.16 19.22 -4.02
C GLN A 96 13.67 19.34 -3.73
N GLN A 97 12.93 19.87 -4.71
CA GLN A 97 11.48 19.94 -4.61
C GLN A 97 10.89 18.52 -4.53
N PRO A 98 9.83 18.31 -3.72
CA PRO A 98 9.18 17.01 -3.62
C PRO A 98 8.74 16.51 -5.00
N GLU A 99 9.13 15.30 -5.35
CA GLU A 99 8.76 14.71 -6.63
C GLU A 99 7.29 14.32 -6.61
N LYS A 100 6.51 14.80 -7.60
CA LYS A 100 5.10 14.47 -7.75
C LYS A 100 4.90 13.58 -8.97
N LYS A 101 4.31 12.40 -8.78
CA LYS A 101 3.96 11.47 -9.87
C LYS A 101 2.50 11.02 -9.76
N PRO A 102 1.77 10.90 -10.89
CA PRO A 102 0.44 10.31 -10.87
C PRO A 102 0.53 8.82 -10.52
N ILE A 103 -0.42 8.34 -9.70
CA ILE A 103 -0.62 6.91 -9.45
C ILE A 103 -1.66 6.43 -10.45
N THR A 104 -1.20 5.76 -11.51
CA THR A 104 -2.09 5.25 -12.55
C THR A 104 -2.83 3.98 -12.08
N PRO A 105 -3.99 3.65 -12.67
CA PRO A 105 -4.67 2.39 -12.37
C PRO A 105 -3.79 1.16 -12.58
N GLN A 106 -2.93 1.17 -13.62
CA GLN A 106 -1.98 0.08 -13.89
C GLN A 106 -0.94 -0.06 -12.77
N MET A 107 -0.42 1.06 -12.24
CA MET A 107 0.50 1.02 -11.10
C MET A 107 -0.17 0.44 -9.86
N ALA A 108 -1.38 0.90 -9.53
CA ALA A 108 -2.15 0.38 -8.40
C ALA A 108 -2.44 -1.12 -8.55
N LEU A 109 -2.89 -1.55 -9.74
CA LEU A 109 -3.15 -2.95 -10.06
C LEU A 109 -1.90 -3.81 -9.87
N ASN A 110 -0.75 -3.36 -10.36
CA ASN A 110 0.51 -4.07 -10.20
C ASN A 110 0.85 -4.25 -8.72
N ILE A 111 0.70 -3.21 -7.89
CA ILE A 111 0.97 -3.30 -6.44
C ILE A 111 -0.02 -4.25 -5.78
N PHE A 112 -1.32 -4.12 -6.06
CA PHE A 112 -2.37 -4.96 -5.46
C PHE A 112 -2.17 -6.45 -5.76
N ARG A 113 -1.67 -6.80 -6.95
CA ARG A 113 -1.32 -8.20 -7.30
C ARG A 113 -0.15 -8.77 -6.50
N HIS A 114 0.74 -7.94 -5.97
CA HIS A 114 1.86 -8.40 -5.14
C HIS A 114 1.48 -8.57 -3.66
N ILE A 115 0.30 -8.10 -3.23
CA ILE A 115 -0.15 -8.30 -1.85
C ILE A 115 -0.45 -9.78 -1.65
N SER A 116 0.19 -10.39 -0.65
CA SER A 116 0.02 -11.80 -0.34
C SER A 116 -1.41 -12.10 0.17
N THR A 117 -1.87 -13.32 -0.01
CA THR A 117 -3.19 -13.76 0.52
C THR A 117 -3.28 -13.64 2.04
N GLU A 118 -2.15 -13.83 2.72
CA GLU A 118 -2.01 -13.66 4.17
C GLU A 118 -2.13 -12.18 4.56
N ASP A 119 -1.47 -11.27 3.84
CA ASP A 119 -1.60 -9.83 4.08
C ASP A 119 -3.02 -9.31 3.81
N ILE A 120 -3.69 -9.78 2.75
CA ILE A 120 -5.10 -9.49 2.47
C ILE A 120 -5.98 -9.87 3.67
N LYS A 121 -5.73 -11.04 4.26
CA LYS A 121 -6.47 -11.51 5.44
C LYS A 121 -6.14 -10.70 6.69
N ARG A 122 -4.86 -10.36 6.92
CA ARG A 122 -4.37 -9.56 8.05
C ARG A 122 -5.00 -8.17 8.08
N MET A 123 -5.11 -7.51 6.92
CA MET A 123 -5.72 -6.18 6.82
C MET A 123 -7.26 -6.19 6.92
N GLY A 124 -7.91 -7.35 6.87
CA GLY A 124 -9.37 -7.44 6.98
C GLY A 124 -10.14 -7.49 5.68
N LEU A 125 -9.47 -7.85 4.58
CA LEU A 125 -10.11 -8.09 3.28
C LEU A 125 -10.35 -9.59 3.06
N SER A 126 -11.05 -9.93 1.97
CA SER A 126 -11.43 -11.30 1.63
C SER A 126 -10.72 -11.78 0.37
N ASN A 127 -10.05 -12.94 0.46
CA ASN A 127 -9.39 -13.56 -0.70
C ASN A 127 -10.39 -14.09 -1.75
N ASP A 128 -11.59 -14.48 -1.33
CA ASP A 128 -12.56 -15.14 -2.21
C ASP A 128 -13.56 -14.15 -2.80
N TYR A 129 -13.84 -13.05 -2.11
CA TYR A 129 -14.94 -12.15 -2.44
C TYR A 129 -14.51 -10.70 -2.70
N ALA A 130 -13.35 -10.27 -2.20
CA ALA A 130 -12.96 -8.85 -2.19
C ALA A 130 -11.44 -8.67 -2.27
N ARG A 131 -10.81 -9.23 -3.30
CA ARG A 131 -9.38 -9.03 -3.53
C ARG A 131 -9.09 -7.58 -3.97
N PRO A 132 -8.03 -6.93 -3.46
CA PRO A 132 -7.75 -5.53 -3.78
C PRO A 132 -7.62 -5.23 -5.27
N GLU A 133 -7.01 -6.13 -6.03
CA GLU A 133 -6.83 -5.98 -7.47
C GLU A 133 -8.14 -5.92 -8.26
N TRP A 134 -9.24 -6.45 -7.71
CA TRP A 134 -10.57 -6.41 -8.34
C TRP A 134 -11.23 -5.03 -8.24
N MET A 135 -10.71 -4.12 -7.42
CA MET A 135 -11.15 -2.73 -7.40
C MET A 135 -10.77 -1.97 -8.70
N ILE A 136 -9.81 -2.49 -9.47
CA ILE A 136 -9.41 -1.93 -10.75
C ILE A 136 -10.18 -2.64 -11.87
N ILE A 137 -11.07 -1.90 -12.54
CA ILE A 137 -11.85 -2.42 -13.66
C ILE A 137 -10.94 -2.61 -14.88
N THR A 138 -10.68 -3.86 -15.24
CA THR A 138 -9.96 -4.25 -16.47
C THR A 138 -10.91 -4.78 -17.55
N VAL A 139 -12.04 -5.34 -17.13
CA VAL A 139 -13.12 -5.82 -17.99
C VAL A 139 -14.40 -5.19 -17.48
N LEU A 140 -15.07 -4.40 -18.33
CA LEU A 140 -16.32 -3.76 -17.98
C LEU A 140 -17.49 -4.67 -18.38
N PRO A 141 -18.30 -5.19 -17.43
CA PRO A 141 -19.44 -6.01 -17.78
C PRO A 141 -20.48 -5.17 -18.52
N VAL A 142 -20.98 -5.71 -19.63
CA VAL A 142 -22.07 -5.08 -20.39
C VAL A 142 -23.40 -5.68 -19.91
N PRO A 143 -24.29 -4.88 -19.31
CA PRO A 143 -25.57 -5.39 -18.84
C PRO A 143 -26.50 -5.71 -20.02
N PRO A 144 -27.40 -6.71 -19.88
CA PRO A 144 -28.28 -7.15 -20.97
C PRO A 144 -29.37 -6.11 -21.28
N PRO A 145 -30.08 -6.23 -22.43
CA PRO A 145 -31.10 -5.26 -22.86
C PRO A 145 -32.19 -4.90 -21.84
N PRO A 146 -32.68 -5.81 -20.97
CA PRO A 146 -33.65 -5.43 -19.92
C PRO A 146 -33.13 -4.37 -18.95
N VAL A 147 -31.81 -4.28 -18.78
CA VAL A 147 -31.12 -3.29 -17.93
C VAL A 147 -30.66 -2.08 -18.77
N ARG A 148 -30.74 -2.17 -20.10
CA ARG A 148 -30.46 -1.09 -21.07
C ARG A 148 -31.58 -1.01 -22.11
N PRO A 149 -32.81 -0.64 -21.71
CA PRO A 149 -33.92 -0.53 -22.66
C PRO A 149 -33.63 0.59 -23.67
N SER A 150 -33.69 0.27 -24.96
CA SER A 150 -33.64 1.27 -26.02
C SER A 150 -35.05 1.77 -26.31
N ILE A 151 -35.21 3.09 -26.45
CA ILE A 151 -36.43 3.67 -27.04
C ILE A 151 -36.19 3.87 -28.53
N SER A 152 -37.08 3.31 -29.36
CA SER A 152 -37.19 3.63 -30.78
C SER A 152 -38.61 4.14 -31.00
N VAL A 153 -38.73 5.43 -31.33
CA VAL A 153 -39.98 5.99 -31.86
C VAL A 153 -39.90 5.79 -33.37
N ASP A 154 -40.75 4.92 -33.90
CA ASP A 154 -40.95 4.83 -35.36
C ASP A 154 -41.45 6.20 -35.84
N GLY A 155 -40.75 6.77 -36.82
CA GLY A 155 -40.99 8.12 -37.36
C GLY A 155 -42.22 8.21 -38.27
#